data_AF-A0A9E1KIC0-F1
#
_entry.id   AF-A0A9E1KIC0-F1
#
_cell.length_a   1.000
_cell.length_b   1.000
_cell.length_c   1.000
_cell.angle_alpha   90.00
_cell.angle_beta   90.00
_cell.angle_gamma   90.00
#
_symmetry.space_group_name_H-M   'P 1'
#
loop_
_entity.id
_entity.type
_entity.pdbx_description
1 polymer ?
#
loop_
_entity_poly.entity_id
_entity_poly.type
_entity_poly.pdbx_seq_one_letter_code
_entity_poly.pdbx_strand_id
1 'polypeptide(L)'
;MSAYHLIIDGKAVDTVETFPVVNPATEQIIAQCPRAGTEELDRAVAAARRAFPAWSQSSDSERCRLMHAIGDALGEATEELAGLLTLEQ
;
A
#
# COMPACT_ATOMS: atom_id res chain seq x y z
N MET A 1 7.97 -13.96 8.96
CA MET A 1 6.69 -13.43 8.43
C MET A 1 6.82 -11.92 8.41
N SER A 2 6.76 -11.31 7.23
CA SER A 2 6.75 -9.85 7.11
C SER A 2 5.39 -9.34 7.59
N ALA A 3 5.40 -8.35 8.49
CA ALA A 3 4.19 -7.67 8.96
C ALA A 3 3.89 -6.52 7.99
N TYR A 4 2.73 -6.56 7.35
CA TYR A 4 2.24 -5.48 6.50
C TYR A 4 1.34 -4.55 7.33
N HIS A 5 1.32 -3.27 6.95
CA HIS A 5 0.52 -2.24 7.60
C HIS A 5 -0.33 -1.51 6.56
N LEU A 6 -1.46 -0.95 6.99
CA LEU A 6 -2.16 0.04 6.18
C LEU A 6 -1.34 1.34 6.19
N ILE A 7 -1.37 2.10 5.09
CA ILE A 7 -0.82 3.45 5.05
C ILE A 7 -1.98 4.44 5.01
N ILE A 8 -2.20 5.18 6.10
CA ILE A 8 -3.27 6.18 6.24
C ILE A 8 -2.66 7.51 6.68
N ASP A 9 -2.94 8.59 5.95
CA ASP A 9 -2.39 9.94 6.22
C ASP A 9 -0.85 9.95 6.30
N GLY A 10 -0.21 9.16 5.43
CA GLY A 10 1.25 9.01 5.36
C GLY A 10 1.87 8.23 6.52
N LYS A 11 1.09 7.50 7.32
CA LYS A 11 1.56 6.74 8.49
C LYS A 11 1.16 5.27 8.40
N ALA A 12 2.02 4.40 8.93
CA ALA A 12 1.70 3.00 9.16
C ALA A 12 0.60 2.89 10.25
N VAL A 13 -0.43 2.09 9.96
CA VAL A 13 -1.55 1.82 10.84
C VAL A 13 -1.78 0.32 10.93
N ASP A 14 -1.75 -0.19 12.16
CA ASP A 14 -2.12 -1.55 12.50
C ASP A 14 -3.64 -1.69 12.62
N THR A 15 -4.14 -2.89 12.35
CA THR A 15 -5.54 -3.29 12.54
C THR A 15 -5.64 -4.32 13.65
N VAL A 16 -6.80 -4.42 14.30
CA VAL A 16 -7.05 -5.44 15.33
C VAL A 16 -7.02 -6.85 14.74
N GLU A 17 -7.54 -7.01 13.51
CA GLU A 17 -7.55 -8.29 12.81
C GLU A 17 -6.54 -8.32 11.67
N THR A 18 -5.99 -9.51 11.40
CA THR A 18 -5.18 -9.80 10.22
C THR A 18 -5.73 -11.01 9.48
N PHE A 19 -5.20 -11.27 8.29
CA PHE A 19 -5.46 -12.48 7.54
C PHE A 19 -4.20 -13.06 6.89
N PRO A 20 -4.10 -14.39 6.79
CA PRO A 20 -2.96 -15.02 6.13
C PRO A 20 -3.03 -14.80 4.62
N VAL A 21 -1.89 -14.48 4.03
CA VAL A 21 -1.65 -14.61 2.59
C VAL A 21 -1.00 -15.97 2.36
N VAL A 22 -1.58 -16.76 1.48
CA VAL A 22 -1.19 -18.16 1.24
C VAL A 22 -0.60 -18.26 -0.15
N ASN A 23 0.53 -18.96 -0.26
CA ASN A 23 1.10 -19.32 -1.55
C ASN A 23 0.25 -20.43 -2.20
N PRO A 24 -0.32 -20.21 -3.39
CA PRO A 24 -1.22 -21.18 -4.02
C PRO A 24 -0.53 -22.45 -4.50
N ALA A 25 0.78 -22.42 -4.74
CA ALA A 25 1.54 -23.58 -5.20
C ALA A 25 1.93 -24.54 -4.06
N THR A 26 2.05 -24.04 -2.83
CA THR A 26 2.54 -24.83 -1.67
C THR A 26 1.59 -24.87 -0.49
N GLU A 27 0.50 -24.08 -0.52
CA GLU A 27 -0.44 -23.87 0.59
C GLU A 27 0.19 -23.29 1.86
N GLN A 28 1.43 -22.81 1.79
CA GLN A 28 2.13 -22.22 2.92
C GLN A 28 1.75 -20.76 3.12
N ILE A 29 1.64 -20.33 4.37
CA ILE A 29 1.43 -18.91 4.72
C ILE A 29 2.74 -18.15 4.49
N ILE A 30 2.70 -17.13 3.63
CA ILE A 30 3.86 -16.29 3.30
C ILE A 30 3.84 -14.95 4.04
N ALA A 31 2.66 -14.45 4.42
CA ALA A 31 2.50 -13.17 5.11
C ALA A 31 1.23 -13.09 5.96
N GLN A 32 1.16 -12.06 6.82
CA GLN A 32 -0.05 -11.63 7.51
C GLN A 32 -0.37 -10.19 7.08
N CYS A 33 -1.55 -9.99 6.49
CA CYS A 33 -2.00 -8.68 6.02
C CYS A 33 -3.07 -8.10 6.97
N PRO A 34 -3.07 -6.78 7.18
CA PRO A 34 -4.06 -6.12 8.03
C PRO A 34 -5.45 -6.21 7.40
N ARG A 35 -6.47 -6.53 8.20
CA ARG A 35 -7.87 -6.48 7.79
C ARG A 35 -8.47 -5.14 8.21
N ALA A 36 -8.64 -4.23 7.25
CA ALA A 36 -9.28 -2.94 7.50
C ALA A 36 -10.77 -3.11 7.84
N GLY A 37 -11.24 -2.40 8.87
CA GLY A 37 -12.65 -2.25 9.22
C GLY A 37 -13.20 -0.87 8.87
N THR A 38 -14.39 -0.57 9.37
CA THR A 38 -15.08 0.72 9.14
C THR A 38 -14.28 1.90 9.70
N GLU A 39 -13.61 1.73 10.84
CA GLU A 39 -12.84 2.81 11.46
C GLU A 39 -11.62 3.21 10.61
N GLU A 40 -10.85 2.24 10.11
CA GLU A 40 -9.73 2.52 9.22
C GLU A 40 -10.19 3.14 7.90
N LEU A 41 -11.32 2.67 7.36
CA LEU A 41 -11.93 3.26 6.17
C LEU A 41 -12.29 4.72 6.39
N ASP A 42 -12.99 5.04 7.48
CA ASP A 42 -13.43 6.41 7.79
C ASP A 42 -12.22 7.34 7.97
N ARG A 43 -11.17 6.86 8.65
CA ARG A 43 -9.89 7.57 8.80
C ARG A 43 -9.22 7.82 7.46
N ALA A 44 -9.16 6.83 6.59
CA ALA A 44 -8.57 6.94 5.25
C ALA A 44 -9.34 7.95 4.37
N VAL A 45 -10.68 7.89 4.38
CA VAL A 45 -11.53 8.83 3.63
C VAL A 45 -11.39 10.25 4.17
N ALA A 46 -11.37 10.43 5.49
CA ALA A 46 -11.20 11.75 6.10
C ALA A 46 -9.82 12.35 5.75
N ALA A 47 -8.75 11.55 5.79
CA ALA A 47 -7.41 11.98 5.41
C ALA A 47 -7.34 12.37 3.92
N ALA A 48 -7.90 11.55 3.03
CA ALA A 48 -7.95 11.84 1.60
C ALA A 48 -8.73 13.13 1.30
N ARG A 49 -9.90 13.33 1.94
CA ARG A 49 -10.70 14.57 1.81
C ARG A 49 -9.95 15.80 2.29
N ARG A 50 -9.19 15.70 3.39
CA ARG A 50 -8.34 16.79 3.89
C ARG A 50 -7.19 17.12 2.94
N ALA A 51 -6.56 16.13 2.32
CA ALA A 51 -5.44 16.32 1.41
C ALA A 51 -5.86 16.86 0.03
N PHE A 52 -7.07 16.51 -0.41
CA PHE A 52 -7.54 16.77 -1.77
C PHE A 52 -7.46 18.25 -2.22
N PRO A 53 -7.86 19.27 -1.42
CA PRO A 53 -7.81 20.66 -1.88
C PRO A 53 -6.40 21.12 -2.27
N ALA A 54 -5.38 20.71 -1.51
CA ALA A 54 -3.98 21.03 -1.83
C ALA A 54 -3.49 20.23 -3.03
N TRP A 55 -3.80 18.92 -3.07
CA TRP A 55 -3.42 18.05 -4.18
C TRP A 55 -4.05 18.47 -5.52
N SER A 56 -5.33 18.84 -5.53
CA SER A 56 -6.05 19.25 -6.75
C SER A 56 -5.52 20.57 -7.31
N GLN A 57 -4.89 21.40 -6.47
CA GLN A 57 -4.29 22.68 -6.85
C GLN A 57 -2.79 22.55 -7.18
N SER A 58 -2.18 21.38 -7.02
CA SER A 58 -0.78 21.17 -7.39
C SER A 58 -0.57 21.41 -8.88
N SER A 59 0.65 21.76 -9.28
CA SER A 59 0.95 21.93 -10.71
C SER A 59 1.00 20.57 -11.40
N ASP A 60 0.80 20.58 -12.73
CA ASP A 60 1.04 19.40 -13.56
C ASP A 60 2.48 18.91 -13.45
N SER A 61 3.45 19.83 -13.48
CA SER A 61 4.87 19.53 -13.33
C SER A 61 5.20 18.83 -12.01
N GLU A 62 4.57 19.22 -10.91
CA GLU A 62 4.77 18.58 -9.60
C GLU A 62 4.24 17.15 -9.60
N ARG A 63 3.04 16.92 -10.15
CA ARG A 63 2.47 15.57 -10.25
C ARG A 63 3.29 14.68 -11.18
N CYS A 64 3.74 15.20 -12.32
CA CYS A 64 4.62 14.49 -13.24
C CYS A 64 5.94 14.10 -12.56
N ARG A 65 6.56 15.00 -11.78
CA ARG A 65 7.77 14.68 -11.01
C ARG A 65 7.53 13.54 -10.02
N LEU A 66 6.43 13.58 -9.27
CA LEU A 66 6.09 12.52 -8.32
C LEU A 66 5.82 11.19 -9.01
N MET A 67 5.16 11.20 -10.18
CA MET A 67 4.89 9.99 -10.95
C MET A 67 6.17 9.35 -11.49
N HIS A 68 7.12 10.15 -11.98
CA HIS A 68 8.43 9.63 -12.39
C HIS A 68 9.19 9.01 -11.20
N ALA A 69 9.18 9.66 -10.04
CA ALA A 69 9.82 9.11 -8.84
C ALA A 69 9.20 7.76 -8.41
N ILE A 70 7.88 7.58 -8.59
CA ILE A 70 7.24 6.27 -8.40
C ILE A 70 7.75 5.26 -9.43
N GLY A 71 7.86 5.65 -10.70
CA GLY A 71 8.40 4.81 -11.76
C GLY A 71 9.83 4.35 -11.50
N ASP A 72 10.70 5.26 -11.07
CA ASP A 72 12.09 4.95 -10.71
C ASP A 72 12.15 3.96 -9.55
N ALA A 73 11.38 4.20 -8.48
CA ALA A 73 11.32 3.30 -7.33
C ALA A 73 10.77 1.91 -7.67
N LEU A 74 9.77 1.83 -8.56
CA LEU A 74 9.26 0.54 -9.07
C LEU A 74 10.32 -0.17 -9.92
N GLY A 75 11.07 0.57 -10.74
CA GLY A 75 12.17 0.05 -11.53
C GLY A 75 13.23 -0.61 -10.65
N GLU A 76 13.66 0.09 -9.60
CA GLU A 76 14.63 -0.41 -8.61
C GLU A 76 14.13 -1.66 -7.86
N ALA A 77 12.83 -1.76 -7.60
CA ALA A 77 12.22 -2.88 -6.87
C ALA A 77 11.71 -4.02 -7.76
N THR A 78 11.97 -4.00 -9.08
CA THR A 78 11.34 -4.92 -10.05
C THR A 78 11.51 -6.40 -9.69
N GLU A 79 12.74 -6.84 -9.39
CA GLU A 79 13.02 -8.26 -9.09
C GLU A 79 12.33 -8.72 -7.80
N GLU A 80 12.33 -7.86 -6.77
CA GLU A 80 11.66 -8.13 -5.50
C GLU A 80 10.14 -8.25 -5.68
N LEU A 81 9.54 -7.29 -6.39
CA LEU A 81 8.09 -7.28 -6.65
C LEU A 81 7.66 -8.47 -7.51
N ALA A 82 8.46 -8.87 -8.51
CA ALA A 82 8.17 -10.05 -9.33
C ALA A 82 8.19 -11.34 -8.49
N GLY A 83 9.18 -11.48 -7.60
CA GLY A 83 9.24 -12.59 -6.66
C GLY A 83 8.04 -12.63 -5.72
N LEU A 84 7.67 -11.48 -5.14
CA LEU A 84 6.52 -11.37 -4.26
C LEU A 84 5.20 -11.74 -4.97
N LEU A 85 4.99 -11.22 -6.17
CA LEU A 85 3.78 -11.50 -6.96
C LEU A 85 3.65 -12.99 -7.30
N THR A 86 4.77 -13.64 -7.65
CA THR A 86 4.80 -15.08 -7.95
C THR A 86 4.50 -15.95 -6.72
N LEU A 87 4.84 -15.47 -5.52
CA LEU A 87 4.51 -16.17 -4.28
C LEU A 87 3.03 -16.03 -3.91
N GLU A 88 2.37 -14.94 -4.29
CA GLU A 88 1.00 -14.61 -3.90
C GLU A 88 -0.08 -15.14 -4.87
N GLN A 89 0.19 -15.14 -6.19
CA GLN A 89 -0.79 -15.44 -7.25
C GLN A 89 -0.56 -16.82 -7.89
#